data_AF-A0A556QP82-F1
#
_entry.id   AF-A0A556QP82-F1
#
_cell.length_a   1.000
_cell.length_b   1.000
_cell.length_c   1.000
_cell.angle_alpha   90.00
_cell.angle_beta   90.00
_cell.angle_gamma   90.00
#
_symmetry.space_group_name_H-M   'P 1'
#
loop_
_entity.id
_entity.type
_entity.pdbx_description
1 polymer ?
#
loop_
_entity_poly.entity_id
_entity_poly.type
_entity_poly.pdbx_seq_one_letter_code
_entity_poly.pdbx_strand_id
1 'polypeptide(L)'
;MNDSILPVYAQAVDELTLQTYDRGLYGKALCDAEGDESRARSYYIKARVAHLNQQLAQQQRNLETQQHLQRIAAWNGNRIRVRRRRTSDHAPKPAITFWKGGQSSFSIHRACDPLVNLFLKWTTF
;
A
#
# COMPACT_ATOMS: atom_id res chain seq x y z
N MET A 1 -6.93 -30.57 6.46
CA MET A 1 -5.87 -31.18 5.63
C MET A 1 -4.95 -30.03 5.17
N ASN A 2 -3.65 -30.21 5.35
CA ASN A 2 -2.63 -29.16 5.22
C ASN A 2 -2.24 -28.91 3.75
N ASP A 3 -3.18 -28.45 2.93
CA ASP A 3 -2.95 -28.28 1.49
C ASP A 3 -1.97 -27.14 1.17
N SER A 4 -1.71 -26.27 2.15
CA SER A 4 -0.75 -25.16 2.07
C SER A 4 0.71 -25.54 2.27
N ILE A 5 1.01 -26.76 2.74
CA ILE A 5 2.40 -27.19 3.01
C ILE A 5 3.09 -27.69 1.74
N LEU A 6 2.39 -28.47 0.91
CA LEU A 6 2.90 -29.05 -0.34
C LEU A 6 3.51 -28.03 -1.31
N PRO A 7 2.90 -26.85 -1.59
CA PRO A 7 3.46 -25.90 -2.55
C PRO A 7 4.80 -25.31 -2.10
N VAL A 8 5.00 -25.10 -0.80
CA VAL A 8 6.21 -24.46 -0.27
C VAL A 8 7.41 -25.40 -0.31
N TYR A 9 7.18 -26.69 -0.04
CA TYR A 9 8.22 -27.72 -0.17
C TYR A 9 8.59 -27.95 -1.64
N ALA A 10 7.60 -28.03 -2.53
CA ALA A 10 7.84 -28.17 -3.97
C ALA A 10 8.70 -27.01 -4.49
N GLN A 11 8.37 -25.77 -4.12
CA GLN A 11 9.17 -24.61 -4.48
C GLN A 11 10.63 -24.71 -4.02
N ALA A 12 10.87 -25.11 -2.77
CA ALA A 12 12.24 -25.25 -2.26
C ALA A 12 13.04 -26.35 -2.97
N VAL A 13 12.37 -27.43 -3.39
CA VAL A 13 12.99 -28.51 -4.17
C VAL A 13 13.27 -28.04 -5.60
N ASP A 14 12.35 -27.33 -6.23
CA ASP A 14 12.51 -26.78 -7.57
C ASP A 14 13.66 -25.77 -7.64
N GLU A 15 13.84 -24.95 -6.60
CA GLU A 15 14.98 -24.03 -6.49
C GLU A 15 16.33 -24.77 -6.48
N LEU A 16 16.39 -25.96 -5.85
CA LEU A 16 17.57 -26.81 -5.85
C LEU A 16 17.81 -27.49 -7.21
N THR A 17 16.77 -27.99 -7.85
CA THR A 17 16.90 -28.67 -9.16
C THR A 17 17.26 -27.70 -10.27
N LEU A 18 16.72 -26.48 -10.24
CA LEU A 18 17.00 -25.42 -11.21
C LEU A 18 18.25 -24.60 -10.88
N GLN A 19 18.92 -24.87 -9.75
CA GLN A 19 20.08 -24.11 -9.27
C GLN A 19 19.83 -22.60 -9.08
N THR A 20 18.57 -22.23 -8.82
CA THR A 20 18.13 -20.85 -8.54
C THR A 20 18.06 -20.56 -7.05
N TYR A 21 18.57 -21.46 -6.22
CA TYR A 21 18.61 -21.32 -4.77
C TYR A 21 19.47 -20.14 -4.29
N ASP A 22 19.11 -19.61 -3.12
CA ASP A 22 19.93 -18.64 -2.39
C ASP A 22 21.27 -19.26 -1.99
N ARG A 23 22.35 -18.80 -2.65
CA ARG A 23 23.72 -19.28 -2.44
C ARG A 23 24.21 -19.05 -1.02
N GLY A 24 23.81 -17.96 -0.36
CA GLY A 24 24.20 -17.68 1.02
C GLY A 24 23.57 -18.67 1.99
N LEU A 25 22.27 -18.93 1.81
CA LEU A 25 21.54 -19.92 2.61
C LEU A 25 22.07 -21.34 2.39
N TYR A 26 22.34 -21.70 1.13
CA TYR A 26 22.90 -23.00 0.78
C TYR A 26 24.34 -23.18 1.27
N GLY A 27 25.17 -22.13 1.17
CA GLY A 27 26.53 -22.14 1.68
C GLY A 27 26.58 -22.35 3.20
N LYS A 28 25.67 -21.71 3.95
CA LYS A 28 25.49 -22.00 5.37
C LYS A 28 25.09 -23.46 5.61
N ALA A 29 24.11 -23.95 4.85
CA ALA A 29 23.64 -25.34 4.97
C ALA A 29 24.76 -26.36 4.67
N LEU A 30 25.66 -26.07 3.72
CA LEU A 30 26.85 -26.88 3.45
C LEU A 30 27.85 -26.86 4.60
N CYS A 31 28.07 -25.69 5.22
CA CYS A 31 28.92 -25.57 6.40
C CYS A 31 28.36 -26.37 7.58
N ASP A 32 27.06 -26.24 7.85
CA ASP A 32 26.35 -26.97 8.90
C ASP A 32 26.29 -28.50 8.63
N ALA A 33 26.42 -28.89 7.36
CA ALA A 33 26.48 -30.29 6.94
C ALA A 33 27.90 -30.85 6.84
N GLU A 34 28.93 -30.09 7.22
CA GLU A 34 30.35 -30.50 7.13
C GLU A 34 30.76 -30.90 5.69
N GLY A 35 30.14 -30.28 4.68
CA GLY A 35 30.40 -30.57 3.27
C GLY A 35 29.59 -31.74 2.69
N ASP A 36 28.76 -32.43 3.47
CA ASP A 36 27.84 -33.45 2.95
C ASP A 36 26.70 -32.79 2.16
N GLU A 37 26.71 -32.94 0.83
CA GLU A 37 25.70 -32.36 -0.05
C GLU A 37 24.28 -32.85 0.22
N SER A 38 24.09 -34.12 0.59
CA SER A 38 22.76 -34.68 0.81
C SER A 38 22.12 -34.09 2.06
N ARG A 39 22.91 -33.95 3.12
CA ARG A 39 22.51 -33.26 4.35
C ARG A 39 22.30 -31.76 4.11
N ALA A 40 23.18 -31.12 3.35
CA ALA A 40 23.07 -29.69 3.02
C ALA A 40 21.77 -29.38 2.27
N ARG A 41 21.39 -30.19 1.28
CA ARG A 41 20.10 -30.07 0.58
C ARG A 41 18.93 -30.17 1.54
N SER A 42 18.97 -31.12 2.48
CA SER A 42 17.92 -31.29 3.49
C SER A 42 17.82 -30.09 4.43
N TYR A 43 18.95 -29.55 4.90
CA TYR A 43 19.00 -28.35 5.72
C TYR A 43 18.53 -27.11 4.97
N TYR A 44 18.92 -26.97 3.71
CA TYR A 44 18.46 -25.89 2.85
C TYR A 44 16.94 -25.92 2.71
N ILE A 45 16.35 -27.06 2.35
CA ILE A 45 14.89 -27.19 2.20
C ILE A 45 14.19 -26.78 3.49
N LYS A 46 14.65 -27.27 4.65
CA LYS A 46 14.06 -26.94 5.95
C LYS A 46 14.12 -25.43 6.24
N ALA A 47 15.27 -24.81 6.03
CA ALA A 47 15.45 -23.38 6.26
C ALA A 47 14.64 -22.53 5.27
N ARG A 48 14.61 -22.94 4.00
CA ARG A 48 13.89 -22.25 2.93
C ARG A 48 12.39 -22.29 3.13
N VAL A 49 11.83 -23.44 3.50
CA VAL A 49 10.41 -23.58 3.84
C VAL A 49 10.03 -22.70 5.01
N ALA A 50 10.84 -22.64 6.07
CA ALA A 50 10.60 -21.74 7.19
C ALA A 50 10.55 -20.27 6.74
N HIS A 51 11.48 -19.85 5.88
CA HIS A 51 11.52 -18.51 5.32
C HIS A 51 10.28 -18.19 4.46
N LEU A 52 9.91 -19.09 3.54
CA LEU A 52 8.74 -18.91 2.68
C LEU A 52 7.44 -18.81 3.50
N ASN A 53 7.31 -19.64 4.55
CA ASN A 53 6.16 -19.56 5.46
C ASN A 53 6.08 -18.21 6.20
N GLN A 54 7.22 -17.66 6.62
CA GLN A 54 7.27 -16.33 7.23
C GLN A 54 6.84 -15.24 6.23
N GLN A 55 7.28 -15.34 4.97
CA GLN A 55 6.88 -14.42 3.91
C GLN A 55 5.39 -14.48 3.63
N LEU A 56 4.81 -15.68 3.49
CA LEU A 56 3.37 -15.87 3.30
C LEU A 56 2.56 -15.30 4.46
N ALA A 57 2.98 -15.56 5.70
CA ALA A 57 2.33 -15.02 6.88
C ALA A 57 2.40 -13.47 6.92
N GLN A 58 3.53 -12.88 6.50
CA GLN A 58 3.66 -11.43 6.42
C GLN A 58 2.75 -10.83 5.33
N GLN A 59 2.68 -11.47 4.16
CA GLN A 59 1.80 -11.04 3.08
C GLN A 59 0.32 -11.05 3.52
N GLN A 60 -0.11 -12.11 4.22
CA GLN A 60 -1.46 -12.21 4.78
C GLN A 60 -1.76 -11.06 5.75
N ARG A 61 -0.87 -10.80 6.71
CA ARG A 61 -1.01 -9.67 7.64
C ARG A 61 -1.12 -8.32 6.92
N ASN A 62 -0.31 -8.12 5.89
CA ASN A 62 -0.34 -6.88 5.10
C ASN A 62 -1.68 -6.72 4.36
N LEU A 63 -2.21 -7.80 3.77
CA LEU A 63 -3.51 -7.79 3.09
C LEU A 63 -4.65 -7.50 4.07
N GLU A 64 -4.67 -8.13 5.24
CA GLU A 64 -5.65 -7.88 6.29
C GLU A 64 -5.61 -6.42 6.76
N THR A 65 -4.40 -5.88 6.94
CA THR A 65 -4.19 -4.48 7.31
C THR A 65 -4.76 -3.54 6.23
N GLN A 66 -4.49 -3.80 4.96
CA GLN A 66 -5.03 -3.01 3.85
C GLN A 66 -6.56 -3.06 3.79
N GLN A 67 -7.15 -4.25 3.92
CA GLN A 67 -8.60 -4.42 3.97
C GLN A 67 -9.21 -3.67 5.16
N HIS A 68 -8.57 -3.72 6.32
CA HIS A 68 -9.01 -2.99 7.51
C HIS A 68 -8.99 -1.48 7.29
N LEU A 69 -7.91 -0.94 6.73
CA LEU A 69 -7.79 0.48 6.39
C LEU A 69 -8.85 0.92 5.37
N GLN A 70 -9.15 0.09 4.37
CA GLN A 70 -10.21 0.36 3.40
C GLN A 70 -11.59 0.42 4.08
N ARG A 71 -11.88 -0.49 5.02
CA ARG A 71 -13.13 -0.48 5.78
C ARG A 71 -13.26 0.78 6.65
N ILE A 72 -12.18 1.20 7.32
CA ILE A 72 -12.15 2.45 8.09
C ILE A 72 -12.39 3.65 7.17
N ALA A 73 -11.71 3.71 6.02
CA ALA A 73 -11.86 4.80 5.05
C ALA A 73 -13.30 4.87 4.51
N ALA A 74 -13.91 3.73 4.18
CA ALA A 74 -15.29 3.66 3.73
C ALA A 74 -16.28 4.14 4.80
N TRP A 75 -16.09 3.71 6.05
CA TRP A 75 -16.91 4.15 7.17
C TRP A 75 -16.78 5.66 7.44
N ASN A 76 -15.55 6.18 7.43
CA ASN A 76 -15.29 7.62 7.57
C ASN A 76 -15.93 8.43 6.44
N GLY A 77 -15.82 7.96 5.19
CA GLY A 77 -16.46 8.59 4.04
C GLY A 77 -17.99 8.66 4.17
N ASN A 78 -18.61 7.57 4.63
CA ASN A 78 -20.05 7.56 4.91
C ASN A 78 -20.42 8.53 6.04
N ARG A 79 -19.64 8.59 7.12
CA ARG A 79 -19.87 9.53 8.22
C ARG A 79 -19.78 11.00 7.77
N ILE A 80 -18.81 11.33 6.92
CA ILE A 80 -18.67 12.68 6.32
C ILE A 80 -19.88 13.01 5.44
N ARG A 81 -20.33 12.08 4.60
CA ARG A 81 -21.53 12.28 3.75
C ARG A 81 -22.79 12.52 4.57
N VAL A 82 -23.00 11.74 5.64
CA VAL A 82 -24.16 11.92 6.54
C VAL A 82 -24.11 13.28 7.22
N ARG A 83 -22.93 13.74 7.69
CA ARG A 83 -22.79 15.09 8.25
C ARG A 83 -23.13 16.19 7.25
N ARG A 84 -22.63 16.11 6.00
CA ARG A 84 -22.90 17.14 4.97
C ARG A 84 -24.38 17.28 4.63
N ARG A 85 -25.14 16.18 4.58
CA ARG A 85 -26.60 16.23 4.34
C ARG A 85 -27.34 16.96 5.47
N ARG A 86 -26.98 16.70 6.73
CA ARG A 86 -27.60 17.39 7.88
C ARG A 86 -27.36 18.90 7.88
N THR A 87 -26.22 19.36 7.38
CA THR A 87 -25.91 20.80 7.28
C THR A 87 -26.53 21.46 6.05
N SER A 88 -26.85 20.71 4.97
CA SER A 88 -27.54 21.28 3.81
C SER A 88 -29.02 21.52 4.05
N ASP A 89 -29.65 20.69 4.89
CA ASP A 89 -31.09 20.78 5.18
C ASP A 89 -31.42 21.94 6.14
N HIS A 90 -30.41 22.53 6.78
CA HIS A 90 -30.52 23.70 7.67
C HIS A 90 -29.64 24.87 7.22
N ALA A 91 -29.05 24.78 6.03
CA ALA A 91 -28.42 25.95 5.43
C ALA A 91 -29.54 26.98 5.19
N PRO A 92 -29.44 28.21 5.73
CA PRO A 92 -30.38 29.25 5.35
C PRO A 92 -30.33 29.34 3.82
N LYS A 93 -31.49 29.13 3.18
CA LYS A 93 -31.61 29.35 1.73
C LYS A 93 -30.95 30.71 1.47
N PRO A 94 -29.98 30.81 0.54
CA PRO A 94 -29.42 32.11 0.22
C PRO A 94 -30.62 32.98 -0.11
N ALA A 95 -30.82 34.05 0.66
CA ALA A 95 -31.85 35.01 0.39
C ALA A 95 -31.48 35.56 -0.99
N ILE A 96 -32.16 35.08 -2.04
CA ILE A 96 -32.06 35.63 -3.37
C ILE A 96 -32.70 37.01 -3.23
N THR A 97 -31.89 38.00 -2.88
CA THR A 97 -32.28 39.40 -2.96
C THR A 97 -32.41 39.70 -4.44
N PHE A 98 -33.64 39.59 -4.92
CA PHE A 98 -34.03 40.06 -6.24
C PHE A 98 -33.90 41.58 -6.25
N TRP A 99 -32.70 42.07 -6.59
CA TRP A 99 -32.45 43.48 -6.88
C TRP A 99 -33.06 43.79 -8.25
N LYS A 100 -34.29 44.31 -8.24
CA LYS A 100 -34.90 44.93 -9.41
C LYS A 100 -34.46 46.40 -9.44
N GLY A 101 -33.41 46.68 -10.20
CA GLY A 101 -33.05 48.04 -10.58
C GLY A 101 -31.62 48.42 -10.24
N GLY A 102 -30.87 48.80 -11.28
CA GLY A 102 -29.58 49.46 -11.15
C GLY A 102 -28.44 48.62 -11.69
N GLN A 103 -28.04 48.88 -12.92
CA GLN A 103 -26.77 48.42 -13.48
C GLN A 103 -25.63 48.85 -12.57
N SER A 104 -24.93 47.89 -11.98
CA SER A 104 -23.55 48.09 -11.55
C SER A 104 -22.75 46.85 -11.94
N SER A 105 -21.83 47.07 -12.87
CA SER A 105 -20.94 46.07 -13.43
C SER A 105 -19.97 45.60 -12.33
N PHE A 106 -20.20 44.41 -11.79
CA PHE A 106 -19.22 43.74 -10.94
C PHE A 106 -18.52 42.66 -11.76
N SER A 107 -17.34 42.99 -12.29
CA SER A 107 -16.48 42.04 -13.00
C SER A 107 -15.84 41.10 -11.99
N ILE A 108 -16.37 39.87 -11.88
CA ILE A 108 -15.70 38.79 -11.15
C ILE A 108 -14.68 38.17 -12.09
N HIS A 109 -13.41 38.54 -11.94
CA HIS A 109 -12.31 37.80 -12.55
C HIS A 109 -12.25 36.40 -11.91
N ARG A 110 -12.68 35.39 -12.67
CA ARG A 110 -12.28 34.00 -12.41
C ARG A 110 -10.79 33.88 -12.71
N ALA A 111 -9.96 33.86 -11.66
CA ALA A 111 -8.63 33.29 -11.79
C ALA A 111 -8.79 31.76 -11.69
N CYS A 112 -8.66 31.08 -12.82
CA CYS A 112 -8.32 29.67 -12.86
C CYS A 112 -6.91 29.49 -12.26
N ASP A 113 -6.75 28.49 -11.40
CA ASP A 113 -5.47 27.78 -11.13
C ASP A 113 -4.78 27.39 -12.47
N PRO A 114 -3.46 27.07 -12.57
CA PRO A 114 -2.65 26.33 -11.57
C PRO A 114 -1.11 26.56 -11.55
N LEU A 115 -0.47 26.06 -10.48
CA LEU A 115 0.91 25.51 -10.40
C LEU A 115 2.14 26.32 -10.89
N VAL A 116 3.30 25.97 -10.28
CA VAL A 116 4.68 26.01 -10.82
C VAL A 116 5.67 27.00 -10.17
N ASN A 117 6.60 26.39 -9.41
CA ASN A 117 8.02 26.71 -9.21
C ASN A 117 8.45 28.07 -8.63
N LEU A 118 9.10 28.08 -7.46
CA LEU A 118 10.56 27.86 -7.28
C LEU A 118 11.38 28.96 -7.98
N PHE A 119 11.81 29.98 -7.24
CA PHE A 119 13.14 30.63 -7.28
C PHE A 119 13.09 31.97 -6.53
N LEU A 120 13.54 32.01 -5.27
CA LEU A 120 13.99 33.24 -4.61
C LEU A 120 15.51 33.29 -4.73
N LYS A 121 15.98 33.86 -5.85
CA LYS A 121 17.32 34.45 -5.96
C LYS A 121 17.17 35.95 -5.67
N TRP A 122 17.84 36.44 -4.64
CA TRP A 122 18.14 37.88 -4.50
C TRP A 122 19.65 38.03 -4.44
N THR A 123 20.22 38.50 -5.54
CA THR A 123 21.51 39.18 -5.59
C THR A 123 21.21 40.66 -5.73
N THR A 124 21.69 41.48 -4.80
CA THR A 124 21.79 42.92 -4.98
C THR A 124 23.26 43.32 -5.04
N PHE A 125 23.52 44.22 -5.98
CA PHE A 125 24.76 44.89 -6.33
C PHE A 125 25.45 45.55 -5.14
#